data_AF-A0A2N2SSV4-F1
#
_entry.id   AF-A0A2N2SSV4-F1
#
_cell.length_a   1.000
_cell.length_b   1.000
_cell.length_c   1.000
_cell.angle_alpha   90.00
_cell.angle_beta   90.00
_cell.angle_gamma   90.00
#
_symmetry.space_group_name_H-M   'P 1'
#
loop_
_entity.id
_entity.type
_entity.pdbx_description
1 polymer ?
#
loop_
_entity_poly.entity_id
_entity_poly.type
_entity_poly.pdbx_seq_one_letter_code
_entity_poly.pdbx_strand_id
1 'polypeptide(L)'
;HGHEAAVSIDRFLHAEPLGQRPEPLTKLMSQKMGIHEWIYHNDVSLDARFKVPWAEAEKALAGIRVEVELGFDAATAFKEAGRCLNCDVQTVFNRDTCIECDACVDICPMDCITFTTNGEEDELRTRLKAPARNTRQALYVSEELKTGRVMVKDEDVCLHCGLCAERCPTSAWDMQKFLLNTTQAGPGCRDRSHA
;
A
#
# COMPACT_ATOMS: atom_id res chain seq x y z
N HIS A 1 21.18 -5.57 0.10
CA HIS A 1 22.15 -6.49 -0.55
C HIS A 1 23.46 -6.68 0.22
N GLY A 2 24.26 -5.64 0.51
CA GLY A 2 25.53 -5.83 1.24
C GLY A 2 25.37 -6.51 2.61
N HIS A 3 24.42 -6.05 3.42
CA HIS A 3 24.14 -6.69 4.71
C HIS A 3 23.62 -8.12 4.59
N GLU A 4 22.74 -8.42 3.64
CA GLU A 4 22.21 -9.78 3.41
C GLU A 4 23.33 -10.77 3.03
N ALA A 5 24.28 -10.33 2.20
CA ALA A 5 25.45 -11.11 1.85
C ALA A 5 26.36 -11.33 3.08
N ALA A 6 26.62 -10.27 3.86
CA ALA A 6 27.43 -10.36 5.07
C ALA A 6 26.80 -11.27 6.14
N VAL A 7 25.48 -11.23 6.34
CA VAL A 7 24.76 -12.18 7.23
C VAL A 7 24.96 -13.62 6.76
N SER A 8 24.89 -13.87 5.45
CA SER A 8 25.09 -15.21 4.89
C SER A 8 26.53 -15.69 5.07
N ILE A 9 27.51 -14.78 4.91
CA ILE A 9 28.93 -15.08 5.13
C ILE A 9 29.17 -15.37 6.62
N ASP A 10 28.64 -14.57 7.55
CA ASP A 10 28.76 -14.84 8.99
C ASP A 10 28.19 -16.22 9.33
N ARG A 11 26.98 -16.54 8.85
CA ARG A 11 26.37 -17.87 9.03
C ARG A 11 27.23 -19.00 8.46
N PHE A 12 27.75 -18.84 7.24
CA PHE A 12 28.66 -19.83 6.64
C PHE A 12 29.88 -20.09 7.52
N LEU A 13 30.51 -19.02 8.02
CA LEU A 13 31.70 -19.11 8.87
C LEU A 13 31.42 -19.76 10.23
N HIS A 14 30.17 -19.75 10.71
CA HIS A 14 29.74 -20.41 11.94
C HIS A 14 29.07 -21.78 11.70
N ALA A 15 29.14 -22.31 10.48
CA ALA A 15 28.50 -23.57 10.08
C ALA A 15 26.96 -23.58 10.29
N GLU A 16 26.33 -22.42 10.19
CA GLU A 16 24.88 -22.25 10.30
C GLU A 16 24.20 -22.30 8.91
N PRO A 17 22.91 -22.67 8.83
CA PRO A 17 22.18 -22.71 7.56
C PRO A 17 22.09 -21.34 6.88
N LEU A 18 22.50 -21.24 5.62
CA LEU A 18 22.45 -19.99 4.82
C LEU A 18 21.03 -19.47 4.58
N GLY A 19 20.06 -20.39 4.51
CA GLY A 19 18.65 -20.08 4.23
C GLY A 19 17.89 -19.50 5.42
N GLN A 20 18.44 -19.59 6.64
CA GLN A 20 17.77 -19.15 7.85
C GLN A 20 18.21 -17.74 8.23
N ARG A 21 18.04 -16.77 7.31
CA ARG A 21 18.32 -15.37 7.63
C ARG A 21 17.24 -14.85 8.57
N PRO A 22 17.56 -14.03 9.57
CA PRO A 22 16.53 -13.35 10.35
C PRO A 22 15.63 -12.54 9.42
N GLU A 23 14.32 -12.73 9.58
CA GLU A 23 13.31 -11.98 8.85
C GLU A 23 13.44 -10.47 9.14
N PRO A 24 13.16 -9.60 8.17
CA PRO A 24 13.15 -8.17 8.42
C PRO A 24 12.06 -7.82 9.44
N LEU A 25 12.31 -6.80 10.26
CA LEU A 25 11.28 -6.26 11.13
C LEU A 25 10.30 -5.46 10.27
N THR A 26 9.03 -5.86 10.29
CA THR A 26 7.93 -5.11 9.69
C THR A 26 7.03 -4.53 10.76
N LYS A 27 6.63 -3.27 10.61
CA LYS A 27 5.64 -2.64 11.49
C LYS A 27 4.63 -1.85 10.68
N LEU A 28 3.37 -1.92 11.08
CA LEU A 28 2.32 -1.02 10.61
C LEU A 28 2.03 0.02 11.69
N MET A 29 1.91 1.28 11.29
CA MET A 29 1.65 2.40 12.19
C MET A 29 0.53 3.28 11.64
N SER A 30 -0.56 3.43 12.40
CA SER A 30 -1.67 4.31 12.01
C SER A 30 -1.19 5.72 11.67
N GLN A 31 -1.73 6.26 10.59
CA GLN A 31 -1.49 7.64 10.13
C GLN A 31 -2.59 8.60 10.59
N LYS A 32 -3.49 8.14 11.47
CA LYS A 32 -4.57 8.95 12.04
C LYS A 32 -4.02 9.86 13.14
N MET A 33 -4.22 11.17 13.00
CA MET A 33 -3.81 12.18 14.00
C MET A 33 -4.95 12.56 14.94
N GLY A 34 -6.19 12.48 14.46
CA GLY A 34 -7.40 12.81 15.21
C GLY A 34 -8.63 12.14 14.60
N ILE A 35 -9.82 12.36 15.15
CA ILE A 35 -11.04 11.68 14.70
C ILE A 35 -11.30 11.90 13.19
N HIS A 36 -11.05 13.13 12.70
CA HIS A 36 -11.16 13.54 11.30
C HIS A 36 -9.86 14.13 10.74
N GLU A 37 -8.71 13.85 11.37
CA GLU A 37 -7.42 14.41 10.98
C GLU A 37 -6.43 13.30 10.60
N TRP A 38 -5.82 13.45 9.44
CA TRP A 38 -4.82 12.55 8.87
C TRP A 38 -3.51 13.30 8.61
N ILE A 39 -2.40 12.57 8.56
CA ILE A 39 -1.06 13.14 8.26
C ILE A 39 -0.99 13.71 6.82
N TYR A 40 -1.87 13.28 5.91
CA TYR A 40 -1.83 13.62 4.49
C TYR A 40 -3.23 13.91 3.92
N HIS A 41 -3.28 14.61 2.79
CA HIS A 41 -4.50 14.83 2.00
C HIS A 41 -4.81 13.60 1.13
N ASN A 42 -6.08 13.19 1.08
CA ASN A 42 -6.54 11.98 0.39
C ASN A 42 -7.41 12.25 -0.85
N ASP A 43 -7.48 13.51 -1.29
CA ASP A 43 -8.25 13.91 -2.46
C ASP A 43 -7.75 13.20 -3.73
N VAL A 44 -8.65 12.49 -4.41
CA VAL A 44 -8.34 11.86 -5.69
C VAL A 44 -8.43 12.92 -6.80
N SER A 45 -7.29 13.29 -7.38
CA SER A 45 -7.24 14.20 -8.53
C SER A 45 -7.65 13.49 -9.82
N LEU A 46 -8.64 14.06 -10.51
CA LEU A 46 -9.10 13.61 -11.83
C LEU A 46 -8.31 14.20 -13.00
N ASP A 47 -7.34 15.08 -12.72
CA ASP A 47 -6.57 15.74 -13.76
C ASP A 47 -5.71 14.73 -14.52
N ALA A 48 -5.46 14.98 -15.81
CA ALA A 48 -4.45 14.21 -16.51
C ALA A 48 -3.06 14.45 -15.88
N ARG A 49 -2.16 13.47 -16.00
CA ARG A 49 -0.76 13.67 -15.63
C ARG A 49 -0.19 14.80 -16.49
N PHE A 50 0.47 15.77 -15.85
CA PHE A 50 1.09 16.87 -16.56
C PHE A 50 2.30 16.35 -17.34
N LYS A 51 2.47 16.84 -18.58
CA LYS A 51 3.63 16.48 -19.39
C LYS A 51 4.86 17.19 -18.83
N VAL A 52 5.92 16.43 -18.57
CA VAL A 52 7.21 16.99 -18.16
C VAL A 52 7.74 17.87 -19.30
N PRO A 53 8.10 19.13 -19.03
CA PRO A 53 8.72 20.01 -20.03
C PRO A 53 9.96 19.36 -20.64
N TRP A 54 10.05 19.43 -21.97
CA TRP A 54 11.17 18.91 -22.73
C TRP A 54 11.97 20.04 -23.36
N ALA A 55 13.27 19.81 -23.55
CA ALA A 55 14.11 20.66 -24.38
C ALA A 55 13.68 20.56 -25.85
N GLU A 56 13.95 21.62 -26.62
CA GLU A 56 13.72 21.62 -28.07
C GLU A 56 14.44 20.44 -28.74
N ALA A 57 13.72 19.69 -29.56
CA ALA A 57 14.19 18.43 -30.14
C ALA A 57 15.51 18.61 -30.91
N GLU A 58 15.64 19.71 -31.66
CA GLU A 58 16.85 20.04 -32.42
C GLU A 58 18.08 20.19 -31.53
N LYS A 59 17.93 20.82 -30.36
CA LYS A 59 19.03 21.03 -29.40
C LYS A 59 19.38 19.73 -28.69
N ALA A 60 18.36 18.96 -28.31
CA ALA A 60 18.55 17.64 -27.69
C ALA A 60 19.28 16.66 -28.63
N LEU A 61 18.94 16.66 -29.91
CA LEU A 61 19.57 15.80 -30.93
C LEU A 61 20.98 16.27 -31.31
N ALA A 62 21.27 17.57 -31.18
CA ALA A 62 22.57 18.13 -31.53
C ALA A 62 23.69 17.79 -30.53
N GLY A 63 23.37 17.31 -29.31
CA GLY A 63 24.39 16.99 -28.34
C GLY A 63 23.92 16.11 -27.19
N ILE A 64 24.62 14.99 -26.98
CA ILE A 64 24.37 14.02 -25.90
C ILE A 64 24.44 14.60 -24.47
N ARG A 65 25.00 15.81 -24.33
CA ARG A 65 25.12 16.51 -23.04
C ARG A 65 23.88 17.34 -22.68
N VAL A 66 22.91 17.46 -23.58
CA VAL A 66 21.68 18.23 -23.34
C VAL A 66 20.66 17.31 -22.69
N GLU A 67 20.16 17.70 -21.52
CA GLU A 67 19.06 16.99 -20.86
C GLU A 67 17.77 17.16 -21.67
N VAL A 68 17.10 16.04 -21.95
CA VAL A 68 15.85 16.03 -22.73
C VAL A 68 14.68 16.46 -21.87
N GLU A 69 14.58 15.90 -20.65
CA GLU A 69 13.55 16.26 -19.69
C GLU A 69 14.07 17.35 -18.76
N LEU A 70 13.44 18.52 -18.78
CA LEU A 70 13.86 19.68 -17.99
C LEU A 70 13.28 19.67 -16.57
N GLY A 71 12.42 18.70 -16.27
CA GLY A 71 11.68 18.63 -15.01
C GLY A 71 10.57 19.67 -14.90
N PHE A 72 9.83 19.61 -13.81
CA PHE A 72 8.81 20.59 -13.46
C PHE A 72 9.43 21.78 -12.73
N ASP A 73 8.82 22.96 -12.88
CA ASP A 73 9.07 24.06 -11.96
C ASP A 73 8.58 23.70 -10.54
N ALA A 74 9.06 24.42 -9.52
CA ALA A 74 8.78 24.09 -8.13
C ALA A 74 7.28 24.06 -7.78
N ALA A 75 6.46 24.94 -8.39
CA ALA A 75 5.03 24.99 -8.09
C ALA A 75 4.30 23.80 -8.70
N THR A 76 4.61 23.45 -9.96
CA THR A 76 4.06 22.27 -10.62
C THR A 76 4.53 20.98 -9.95
N ALA A 77 5.81 20.89 -9.58
CA ALA A 77 6.38 19.75 -8.87
C ALA A 77 5.67 19.50 -7.53
N PHE A 78 5.41 20.56 -6.74
CA PHE A 78 4.70 20.42 -5.47
C PHE A 78 3.27 19.90 -5.66
N LYS A 79 2.54 20.43 -6.64
CA LYS A 79 1.18 19.97 -6.95
C LYS A 79 1.16 18.51 -7.40
N GLU A 80 2.05 18.12 -8.32
CA GLU A 80 2.11 16.74 -8.80
C GLU A 80 2.58 15.76 -7.71
N ALA A 81 3.50 16.17 -6.82
CA ALA A 81 3.91 15.36 -5.67
C ALA A 81 2.77 15.14 -4.66
N GLY A 82 1.91 16.16 -4.47
CA GLY A 82 0.72 16.06 -3.61
C GLY A 82 -0.33 15.07 -4.11
N ARG A 83 -0.23 14.60 -5.35
CA ARG A 83 -1.12 13.57 -5.95
C ARG A 83 -0.63 12.14 -5.68
N CYS A 84 0.40 11.97 -4.86
CA CYS A 84 0.93 10.65 -4.49
C CYS A 84 -0.18 9.80 -3.84
N LEU A 85 -0.32 8.55 -4.31
CA LEU A 85 -1.31 7.60 -3.79
C LEU A 85 -0.89 6.93 -2.47
N ASN A 86 0.19 7.39 -1.83
CA ASN A 86 0.69 6.88 -0.54
C ASN A 86 0.80 5.35 -0.52
N CYS A 87 1.47 4.76 -1.52
CA CYS A 87 1.57 3.31 -1.68
C CYS A 87 2.31 2.59 -0.54
N ASP A 88 3.04 3.33 0.31
CA ASP A 88 3.64 2.84 1.56
C ASP A 88 2.64 2.78 2.73
N VAL A 89 1.39 3.20 2.52
CA VAL A 89 0.30 3.18 3.50
C VAL A 89 -0.72 2.11 3.11
N GLN A 90 -0.98 1.21 4.05
CA GLN A 90 -1.83 0.03 3.87
C GLN A 90 -3.22 0.28 4.47
N THR A 91 -4.26 -0.14 3.75
CA THR A 91 -5.64 -0.15 4.27
C THR A 91 -5.83 -1.34 5.20
N VAL A 92 -6.08 -1.10 6.49
CA VAL A 92 -6.29 -2.15 7.49
C VAL A 92 -7.74 -2.13 7.96
N PHE A 93 -8.40 -3.28 7.92
CA PHE A 93 -9.79 -3.43 8.32
C PHE A 93 -9.89 -4.13 9.68
N ASN A 94 -10.60 -3.51 10.63
CA ASN A 94 -10.98 -4.10 11.90
C ASN A 94 -12.47 -4.46 11.88
N ARG A 95 -12.74 -5.76 11.77
CA ARG A 95 -14.09 -6.32 11.78
C ARG A 95 -14.87 -6.06 13.07
N ASP A 96 -14.21 -5.97 14.22
CA ASP A 96 -14.87 -5.94 15.53
C ASP A 96 -15.56 -4.59 15.77
N THR A 97 -14.98 -3.52 15.21
CA THR A 97 -15.54 -2.17 15.24
C THR A 97 -16.46 -1.89 14.05
N CYS A 98 -16.51 -2.77 13.04
CA CYS A 98 -17.43 -2.61 11.93
C CYS A 98 -18.89 -2.78 12.40
N ILE A 99 -19.75 -1.87 11.93
CA ILE A 99 -21.20 -1.89 12.15
C ILE A 99 -21.99 -2.06 10.85
N GLU A 100 -21.29 -2.35 9.74
CA GLU A 100 -21.91 -2.65 8.44
C GLU A 100 -22.85 -1.55 7.93
N CYS A 101 -22.46 -0.29 8.11
CA CYS A 101 -23.22 0.89 7.66
C CYS A 101 -23.05 1.24 6.18
N ASP A 102 -22.27 0.47 5.42
CA ASP A 102 -21.94 0.64 4.00
C ASP A 102 -21.29 1.99 3.59
N ALA A 103 -20.98 2.88 4.54
CA ALA A 103 -20.36 4.17 4.25
C ALA A 103 -19.01 4.08 3.50
N CYS A 104 -18.21 3.04 3.78
CA CYS A 104 -16.95 2.79 3.09
C CYS A 104 -17.13 2.24 1.67
N VAL A 105 -18.25 1.55 1.41
CA VAL A 105 -18.63 1.04 0.10
C VAL A 105 -19.07 2.20 -0.79
N ASP A 106 -19.88 3.11 -0.24
CA ASP A 106 -20.47 4.22 -1.00
C ASP A 106 -19.46 5.32 -1.36
N ILE A 107 -18.45 5.56 -0.51
CA ILE A 107 -17.44 6.59 -0.77
C ILE A 107 -16.31 6.10 -1.68
N CYS A 108 -16.22 4.80 -1.95
CA CYS A 108 -15.11 4.23 -2.70
C CYS A 108 -15.20 4.65 -4.18
N PRO A 109 -14.22 5.41 -4.72
CA PRO A 109 -14.28 5.90 -6.11
C PRO A 109 -14.13 4.77 -7.15
N MET A 110 -13.67 3.60 -6.71
CA MET A 110 -13.42 2.43 -7.56
C MET A 110 -14.41 1.30 -7.31
N ASP A 111 -15.41 1.50 -6.43
CA ASP A 111 -16.36 0.46 -6.04
C ASP A 111 -15.69 -0.86 -5.58
N CYS A 112 -14.49 -0.76 -4.99
CA CYS A 112 -13.65 -1.93 -4.72
C CYS A 112 -14.01 -2.68 -3.43
N ILE A 113 -14.92 -2.16 -2.60
CA ILE A 113 -15.34 -2.78 -1.34
C ILE A 113 -16.77 -3.30 -1.49
N THR A 114 -17.04 -4.53 -1.08
CA THR A 114 -18.37 -5.16 -1.11
C THR A 114 -18.58 -5.97 0.17
N PHE A 115 -19.75 -5.82 0.81
CA PHE A 115 -20.20 -6.73 1.86
C PHE A 115 -21.13 -7.79 1.26
N THR A 116 -20.76 -9.07 1.34
CA THR A 116 -21.50 -10.17 0.71
C THR A 116 -21.40 -11.46 1.52
N THR A 117 -22.20 -12.47 1.17
CA THR A 117 -22.07 -13.80 1.78
C THR A 117 -20.73 -14.42 1.36
N ASN A 118 -20.05 -15.07 2.31
CA ASN A 118 -18.78 -15.73 2.06
C ASN A 118 -18.93 -16.89 1.06
N GLY A 119 -17.83 -17.32 0.45
CA GLY A 119 -17.81 -18.43 -0.49
C GLY A 119 -16.44 -18.60 -1.13
N GLU A 120 -16.35 -19.51 -2.09
CA GLU A 120 -15.14 -19.70 -2.88
C GLU A 120 -14.81 -18.42 -3.68
N GLU A 121 -13.52 -18.14 -3.87
CA GLU A 121 -13.07 -16.88 -4.46
C GLU A 121 -13.65 -16.64 -5.86
N ASP A 122 -13.68 -17.67 -6.70
CA ASP A 122 -14.26 -17.60 -8.05
C ASP A 122 -15.74 -17.17 -8.02
N GLU A 123 -16.49 -17.62 -7.01
CA GLU A 123 -17.88 -17.25 -6.81
C GLU A 123 -18.00 -15.82 -6.28
N LEU A 124 -17.17 -15.44 -5.30
CA LEU A 124 -17.13 -14.10 -4.73
C LEU A 124 -16.89 -13.04 -5.81
N ARG A 125 -15.94 -13.28 -6.72
CA ARG A 125 -15.60 -12.37 -7.84
C ARG A 125 -16.79 -12.03 -8.73
N THR A 126 -17.80 -12.89 -8.80
CA THR A 126 -19.04 -12.62 -9.58
C THR A 126 -20.04 -11.72 -8.86
N ARG A 127 -19.91 -11.53 -7.55
CA ARG A 127 -20.82 -10.75 -6.69
C ARG A 127 -20.29 -9.38 -6.28
N LEU A 128 -19.06 -9.04 -6.65
CA LEU A 128 -18.44 -7.77 -6.27
C LEU A 128 -19.03 -6.61 -7.07
N LYS A 129 -19.08 -5.41 -6.47
CA LYS A 129 -19.56 -4.20 -7.15
C LYS A 129 -18.73 -3.88 -8.40
N ALA A 130 -17.41 -3.90 -8.27
CA ALA A 130 -16.48 -3.75 -9.39
C ALA A 130 -16.09 -5.12 -9.98
N PRO A 131 -15.92 -5.24 -11.32
CA PRO A 131 -15.48 -6.50 -11.94
C PRO A 131 -14.04 -6.90 -11.54
N ALA A 132 -13.90 -7.88 -10.66
CA ALA A 132 -12.60 -8.40 -10.21
C ALA A 132 -12.00 -9.44 -11.18
N ARG A 133 -11.56 -8.97 -12.36
CA ARG A 133 -11.08 -9.81 -13.46
C ARG A 133 -9.65 -10.34 -13.28
N ASN A 134 -8.83 -9.68 -12.45
CA ASN A 134 -7.47 -10.10 -12.20
C ASN A 134 -7.41 -11.20 -11.14
N THR A 135 -7.23 -12.45 -11.57
CA THR A 135 -7.09 -13.61 -10.67
C THR A 135 -5.66 -13.79 -10.12
N ARG A 136 -4.68 -13.01 -10.58
CA ARG A 136 -3.32 -13.05 -10.05
C ARG A 136 -3.20 -12.26 -8.74
N GLN A 137 -4.11 -11.32 -8.52
CA GLN A 137 -4.22 -10.55 -7.29
C GLN A 137 -5.32 -11.16 -6.42
N ALA A 138 -4.95 -11.61 -5.22
CA ALA A 138 -5.90 -12.17 -4.27
C ALA A 138 -6.86 -11.08 -3.76
N LEU A 139 -8.10 -11.47 -3.47
CA LEU A 139 -9.06 -10.59 -2.80
C LEU A 139 -8.70 -10.43 -1.32
N TYR A 140 -8.82 -9.22 -0.80
CA TYR A 140 -8.72 -8.98 0.63
C TYR A 140 -10.09 -9.25 1.27
N VAL A 141 -10.22 -10.41 1.91
CA VAL A 141 -11.46 -10.88 2.54
C VAL A 141 -11.31 -10.84 4.05
N SER A 142 -12.29 -10.25 4.75
CA SER A 142 -12.37 -10.32 6.21
C SER A 142 -12.93 -11.66 6.68
N GLU A 143 -12.73 -11.98 7.94
CA GLU A 143 -13.56 -12.99 8.63
C GLU A 143 -15.06 -12.59 8.63
N GLU A 144 -15.94 -13.51 9.04
CA GLU A 144 -17.41 -13.35 9.03
C GLU A 144 -17.92 -12.30 10.01
N LEU A 145 -18.50 -11.20 9.56
CA LEU A 145 -19.01 -10.09 10.36
C LEU A 145 -20.23 -10.48 11.20
N LYS A 146 -20.75 -9.54 12.00
CA LYS A 146 -21.87 -9.78 12.92
C LYS A 146 -23.15 -10.23 12.21
N THR A 147 -23.35 -9.85 10.94
CA THR A 147 -24.47 -10.33 10.12
C THR A 147 -24.23 -11.67 9.43
N GLY A 148 -23.03 -12.26 9.55
CA GLY A 148 -22.61 -13.46 8.80
C GLY A 148 -22.11 -13.18 7.37
N ARG A 149 -22.08 -11.91 6.94
CA ARG A 149 -21.41 -11.49 5.68
C ARG A 149 -19.90 -11.35 5.88
N VAL A 150 -19.16 -11.25 4.80
CA VAL A 150 -17.74 -10.86 4.79
C VAL A 150 -17.57 -9.52 4.08
N MET A 151 -16.56 -8.75 4.51
CA MET A 151 -16.04 -7.62 3.74
C MET A 151 -15.07 -8.18 2.71
N VAL A 152 -15.29 -7.85 1.45
CA VAL A 152 -14.40 -8.19 0.34
C VAL A 152 -13.91 -6.90 -0.28
N LYS A 153 -12.59 -6.74 -0.37
CA LYS A 153 -11.92 -5.63 -1.04
C LYS A 153 -11.08 -6.16 -2.19
N ASP A 154 -11.31 -5.64 -3.38
CA ASP A 154 -10.45 -5.86 -4.53
C ASP A 154 -9.25 -4.91 -4.47
N GLU A 155 -8.07 -5.47 -4.18
CA GLU A 155 -6.82 -4.72 -4.12
C GLU A 155 -6.29 -4.33 -5.51
N ASP A 156 -6.71 -5.01 -6.58
CA ASP A 156 -6.25 -4.71 -7.95
C ASP A 156 -6.64 -3.30 -8.41
N VAL A 157 -7.82 -2.85 -7.97
CA VAL A 157 -8.40 -1.55 -8.33
C VAL A 157 -8.39 -0.54 -7.20
N CYS A 158 -7.91 -0.90 -5.99
CA CYS A 158 -7.88 0.04 -4.88
C CYS A 158 -6.79 1.12 -5.07
N LEU A 159 -7.15 2.39 -4.91
CA LEU A 159 -6.21 3.51 -5.03
C LEU A 159 -5.43 3.81 -3.74
N HIS A 160 -5.70 3.10 -2.63
CA HIS A 160 -5.16 3.40 -1.30
C HIS A 160 -5.41 4.85 -0.84
N CYS A 161 -6.48 5.49 -1.34
CA CYS A 161 -6.78 6.88 -1.04
C CYS A 161 -7.12 7.10 0.45
N GLY A 162 -7.73 6.12 1.13
CA GLY A 162 -8.10 6.25 2.55
C GLY A 162 -9.44 6.93 2.81
N LEU A 163 -10.22 7.25 1.76
CA LEU A 163 -11.59 7.77 1.89
C LEU A 163 -12.50 6.82 2.70
N CYS A 164 -12.29 5.51 2.60
CA CYS A 164 -13.01 4.51 3.42
C CYS A 164 -12.72 4.68 4.91
N ALA A 165 -11.49 5.01 5.29
CA ALA A 165 -11.07 5.24 6.66
C ALA A 165 -11.57 6.57 7.22
N GLU A 166 -11.58 7.62 6.40
CA GLU A 166 -12.15 8.92 6.77
C GLU A 166 -13.66 8.85 6.98
N ARG A 167 -14.37 8.15 6.08
CA ARG A 167 -15.84 8.07 6.11
C ARG A 167 -16.36 7.11 7.18
N CYS A 168 -15.53 6.19 7.66
CA CYS A 168 -15.96 5.18 8.62
C CYS A 168 -16.26 5.79 10.00
N PRO A 169 -17.52 5.74 10.49
CA PRO A 169 -17.89 6.38 11.76
C PRO A 169 -17.29 5.68 12.99
N THR A 170 -16.90 4.41 12.86
CA THR A 170 -16.35 3.60 13.96
C THR A 170 -14.86 3.34 13.85
N SER A 171 -14.19 3.94 12.86
CA SER A 171 -12.78 3.65 12.55
C SER A 171 -12.48 2.16 12.33
N ALA A 172 -13.42 1.44 11.68
CA ALA A 172 -13.20 0.07 11.23
C ALA A 172 -12.21 -0.02 10.08
N TRP A 173 -11.96 1.09 9.38
CA TRP A 173 -10.86 1.22 8.43
C TRP A 173 -9.80 2.14 9.01
N ASP A 174 -8.54 1.76 8.84
CA ASP A 174 -7.36 2.54 9.21
C ASP A 174 -6.35 2.55 8.07
N MET A 175 -5.58 3.63 8.00
CA MET A 175 -4.48 3.79 7.04
C MET A 175 -3.17 3.68 7.80
N GLN A 176 -2.43 2.59 7.61
CA GLN A 176 -1.25 2.28 8.39
C GLN A 176 0.01 2.28 7.52
N LYS A 177 0.97 3.14 7.86
CA LYS A 177 2.27 3.20 7.18
C LYS A 177 3.07 1.95 7.48
N PHE A 178 3.61 1.36 6.41
CA PHE A 178 4.50 0.22 6.47
C PHE A 178 5.94 0.67 6.69
N LEU A 179 6.56 0.14 7.75
CA LEU A 179 7.97 0.26 8.01
C LEU A 179 8.62 -1.10 7.77
N LEU A 180 9.57 -1.13 6.82
CA LEU A 180 10.46 -2.26 6.61
C LEU A 180 11.85 -1.92 7.15
N ASN A 181 12.29 -2.65 8.17
CA ASN A 181 13.66 -2.58 8.64
C ASN A 181 14.35 -3.91 8.33
N THR A 182 15.20 -3.88 7.31
CA THR A 182 15.94 -5.07 6.86
C THR A 182 16.99 -5.48 7.89
N THR A 183 17.21 -6.79 8.02
CA THR A 183 18.23 -7.33 8.91
C THR A 183 19.61 -6.79 8.56
N GLN A 184 20.23 -6.07 9.50
CA GLN A 184 21.57 -5.52 9.34
C GLN A 184 22.60 -6.54 9.82
N ALA A 185 23.67 -6.74 9.05
CA ALA A 185 24.82 -7.53 9.48
C ALA A 185 25.46 -6.94 10.75
N GLY A 186 25.77 -7.80 11.73
CA GLY A 186 26.33 -7.43 13.02
C GLY A 186 25.82 -8.36 14.14
N PRO A 187 26.11 -8.07 15.42
CA PRO A 187 25.68 -8.94 16.52
C PRO A 187 24.18 -9.23 16.56
N GLY A 188 23.36 -8.30 16.06
CA GLY A 188 21.89 -8.43 16.01
C GLY A 188 21.35 -9.33 14.89
N CYS A 189 22.18 -9.80 13.94
CA CYS A 189 21.75 -10.77 12.93
C CYS A 189 21.90 -12.23 13.36
N ARG A 190 22.35 -12.46 14.59
CA ARG A 190 22.44 -13.80 15.18
C ARG A 190 21.14 -14.15 15.87
N ASP A 191 20.80 -15.43 15.82
CA ASP A 191 19.61 -15.94 16.49
C ASP A 191 19.74 -15.64 17.99
N ARG A 192 18.73 -14.99 18.58
CA ARG A 192 18.74 -14.70 20.02
C ARG A 192 18.74 -16.05 20.73
N SER A 193 19.74 -16.33 21.55
CA SER A 193 19.75 -17.51 22.41
C SER A 193 18.50 -17.46 23.28
N HIS A 194 17.55 -18.37 23.04
CA HIS A 194 16.44 -18.61 23.95
C HIS A 194 17.04 -18.97 25.31
N ALA A 195 16.90 -18.05 26.27
CA ALA A 195 17.07 -18.33 27.69
C ALA A 195 15.69 -18.63 28.27
#